data_AF-A0A926PI31-F1
#
_entry.id   AF-A0A926PI31-F1
#
_cell.length_a   1.000
_cell.length_b   1.000
_cell.length_c   1.000
_cell.angle_alpha   90.00
_cell.angle_beta   90.00
_cell.angle_gamma   90.00
#
_symmetry.space_group_name_H-M   'P 1'
#
loop_
_entity.id
_entity.type
_entity.pdbx_description
1 polymer ?
#
loop_
_entity_poly.entity_id
_entity_poly.type
_entity_poly.pdbx_seq_one_letter_code
_entity_poly.pdbx_strand_id
1 'polypeptide(L)'
;MGKRKSLNSKRLTKKQVQELIESEGRLHEEFTDFFEETYGTGHKNQPQVYELSNDRFLFVFDPKGIVIPGRGNVYSKEHFLRMIRWTQKVREDYANGRDSSVSHWMYYSKHRVQLVNKICELIDELVRCLDISPNQLDFSYKSLDLLSSKAEDYELEKVQAELYDNLVAYVGEVIRRRVEGHWVIRKDYPGCEYPIISVNKGVLMPVNIVWQELDGLKLMNLRKEVADEVQRFSLRY
;
A
#
# COMPACT_ATOMS: atom_id res chain seq x y z
N MET A 1 12.11 -4.55 14.90
CA MET A 1 13.08 -4.39 13.77
C MET A 1 12.44 -4.95 12.52
N GLY A 2 12.14 -4.12 11.52
CA GLY A 2 11.52 -4.59 10.28
C GLY A 2 12.45 -5.51 9.50
N LYS A 3 11.96 -6.68 9.06
CA LYS A 3 12.70 -7.55 8.13
C LYS A 3 13.06 -6.72 6.89
N ARG A 4 14.35 -6.65 6.54
CA ARG A 4 14.77 -6.06 5.27
C ARG A 4 14.13 -6.87 4.13
N LYS A 5 13.57 -6.15 3.17
CA LYS A 5 12.88 -6.71 2.00
C LYS A 5 13.86 -7.22 0.92
N SER A 6 15.14 -6.88 1.04
CA SER A 6 16.21 -7.38 0.19
C SER A 6 16.61 -8.81 0.57
N LEU A 7 17.01 -9.61 -0.43
CA LEU A 7 17.48 -10.98 -0.25
C LEU A 7 18.83 -11.03 0.50
N ASN A 8 19.68 -10.02 0.32
CA ASN A 8 20.92 -9.88 1.05
C ASN A 8 20.69 -9.30 2.47
N SER A 9 21.34 -9.90 3.47
CA SER A 9 21.23 -9.50 4.89
C SER A 9 21.81 -8.10 5.16
N LYS A 10 22.93 -7.78 4.49
CA LYS A 10 23.59 -6.48 4.52
C LYS A 10 23.69 -5.93 3.11
N ARG A 11 23.48 -4.62 2.96
CA ARG A 11 23.70 -3.89 1.71
C ARG A 11 25.06 -4.24 1.12
N LEU A 12 25.09 -4.57 -0.16
CA LEU A 12 26.31 -4.92 -0.87
C LEU A 12 27.23 -3.71 -0.96
N THR A 13 28.52 -3.96 -0.78
CA THR A 13 29.58 -2.99 -1.03
C THR A 13 29.79 -2.78 -2.52
N LYS A 14 30.49 -1.71 -2.92
CA LYS A 14 30.85 -1.46 -4.33
C LYS A 14 31.55 -2.66 -4.98
N LYS A 15 32.49 -3.27 -4.25
CA LYS A 15 33.23 -4.44 -4.74
C LYS A 15 32.31 -5.63 -5.01
N GLN A 16 31.42 -5.93 -4.06
CA GLN A 16 30.45 -7.03 -4.21
C GLN A 16 29.44 -6.77 -5.32
N VAL A 17 29.03 -5.51 -5.51
CA VAL A 17 28.18 -5.10 -6.64
C VAL A 17 28.89 -5.39 -7.96
N GLN A 18 30.16 -4.96 -8.10
CA GLN A 18 30.94 -5.19 -9.31
C GLN A 18 31.14 -6.68 -9.59
N GLU A 19 31.50 -7.47 -8.59
CA GLU A 19 31.64 -8.92 -8.70
C GLU A 19 30.33 -9.59 -9.16
N LEU A 20 29.17 -9.11 -8.69
CA LEU A 20 27.87 -9.63 -9.09
C LEU A 20 27.50 -9.24 -10.53
N ILE A 21 27.80 -8.00 -10.92
CA ILE A 21 27.58 -7.52 -12.29
C ILE A 21 28.42 -8.32 -13.28
N GLU A 22 29.71 -8.52 -12.99
CA GLU A 22 30.63 -9.26 -13.87
C GLU A 22 30.28 -10.74 -13.99
N SER A 23 29.75 -11.35 -12.93
CA SER A 23 29.44 -12.79 -12.91
C SER A 23 28.10 -13.12 -13.57
N GLU A 24 27.07 -12.30 -13.35
CA GLU A 24 25.71 -12.63 -13.81
C GLU A 24 24.83 -11.41 -14.19
N GLY A 25 25.33 -10.19 -14.05
CA GLY A 25 24.51 -8.99 -14.20
C GLY A 25 24.29 -8.59 -15.65
N ARG A 26 23.01 -8.44 -16.02
CA ARG A 26 22.61 -7.80 -17.27
C ARG A 26 21.91 -6.49 -16.97
N LEU A 27 22.40 -5.37 -17.51
CA LEU A 27 21.76 -4.07 -17.30
C LEU A 27 20.32 -4.10 -17.85
N HIS A 28 19.37 -3.66 -17.04
CA HIS A 28 17.99 -3.44 -17.44
C HIS A 28 17.79 -1.95 -17.70
N GLU A 29 17.90 -1.55 -18.96
CA GLU A 29 17.85 -0.13 -19.37
C GLU A 29 16.54 0.54 -18.96
N GLU A 30 15.39 -0.07 -19.28
CA GLU A 30 14.08 0.50 -18.96
C GLU A 30 13.87 0.78 -17.47
N PHE A 31 14.23 -0.15 -16.58
CA PHE A 31 14.13 0.07 -15.13
C PHE A 31 15.19 1.04 -14.59
N THR A 32 16.37 1.09 -15.22
CA THR A 32 17.40 2.08 -14.90
C THR A 32 16.87 3.48 -15.18
N ASP A 33 16.33 3.69 -16.39
CA ASP A 33 15.75 4.97 -16.80
C ASP A 33 14.53 5.34 -15.96
N PHE A 34 13.69 4.35 -15.62
CA PHE A 34 12.51 4.56 -14.76
C PHE A 34 12.88 5.19 -13.40
N PHE A 35 14.00 4.80 -12.80
CA PHE A 35 14.44 5.32 -11.51
C PHE A 35 15.35 6.55 -11.59
N GLU A 36 15.69 7.05 -12.80
CA GLU A 36 16.40 8.32 -12.93
C GLU A 36 15.51 9.48 -12.45
N GLU A 37 16.08 10.33 -11.59
CA GLU A 37 15.40 11.52 -11.07
C GLU A 37 16.30 12.75 -11.20
N THR A 38 15.73 13.86 -11.66
CA THR A 38 16.39 15.17 -11.65
C THR A 38 15.68 16.07 -10.64
N TYR A 39 16.39 16.50 -9.61
CA TYR A 39 15.86 17.39 -8.57
C TYR A 39 15.89 18.84 -9.03
N GLY A 40 15.08 19.70 -8.41
CA GLY A 40 15.03 21.14 -8.71
C GLY A 40 16.37 21.88 -8.50
N THR A 41 17.31 21.27 -7.78
CA THR A 41 18.69 21.77 -7.63
C THR A 41 19.59 21.51 -8.85
N GLY A 42 19.10 20.78 -9.85
CA GLY A 42 19.89 20.28 -10.98
C GLY A 42 20.70 19.02 -10.66
N HIS A 43 20.66 18.55 -9.40
CA HIS A 43 21.26 17.26 -9.04
C HIS A 43 20.48 16.12 -9.72
N LYS A 44 21.21 15.20 -10.35
CA LYS A 44 20.68 13.96 -10.90
C LYS A 44 20.99 12.80 -9.97
N ASN A 45 20.00 11.97 -9.70
CA ASN A 45 20.16 10.67 -9.07
C ASN A 45 19.92 9.61 -10.14
N GLN A 46 20.97 8.85 -10.48
CA GLN A 46 20.98 7.89 -11.58
C GLN A 46 21.31 6.47 -11.08
N PRO A 47 20.40 5.83 -10.32
CA PRO A 47 20.59 4.44 -9.93
C PRO A 47 20.60 3.53 -11.17
N GLN A 48 21.22 2.35 -11.04
CA GLN A 48 21.27 1.34 -12.10
C GLN A 48 20.58 0.06 -11.65
N VAL A 49 19.88 -0.60 -12.57
CA VAL A 49 19.17 -1.85 -12.30
C VAL A 49 19.75 -2.95 -13.18
N TYR A 50 20.14 -4.06 -12.57
CA TYR A 50 20.63 -5.24 -13.28
C TYR A 50 19.72 -6.43 -13.01
N GLU A 51 19.34 -7.14 -14.06
CA GLU A 51 18.81 -8.50 -13.97
C GLU A 51 19.92 -9.46 -13.55
N LEU A 52 19.59 -10.38 -12.64
CA LEU A 52 20.46 -11.47 -12.21
C LEU A 52 19.77 -12.81 -12.48
N SER A 53 20.51 -13.91 -12.33
CA SER A 53 19.92 -15.25 -12.39
C SER A 53 18.90 -15.50 -11.26
N ASN A 54 18.02 -16.49 -11.47
CA ASN A 54 16.99 -16.94 -10.52
C ASN A 54 15.94 -15.87 -10.19
N ASP A 55 15.48 -15.11 -11.21
CA ASP A 55 14.43 -14.09 -11.08
C ASP A 55 14.73 -13.08 -9.95
N ARG A 56 15.91 -12.45 -10.02
CA ARG A 56 16.35 -11.43 -9.07
C ARG A 56 16.78 -10.16 -9.79
N PHE A 57 16.66 -9.04 -9.08
CA PHE A 57 17.18 -7.75 -9.51
C PHE A 57 18.19 -7.22 -8.52
N LEU A 58 19.30 -6.69 -9.04
CA LEU A 58 20.24 -5.86 -8.31
C LEU A 58 19.88 -4.38 -8.55
N PHE A 59 19.50 -3.68 -7.50
CA PHE A 59 19.38 -2.22 -7.51
C PHE A 59 20.68 -1.60 -6.99
N VAL A 60 21.36 -0.84 -7.84
CA VAL A 60 22.60 -0.13 -7.54
C VAL A 60 22.28 1.34 -7.35
N PHE A 61 22.61 1.88 -6.17
CA PHE A 61 22.50 3.31 -5.91
C PHE A 61 23.47 4.08 -6.80
N ASP A 62 23.08 5.31 -7.19
CA ASP A 62 23.83 6.16 -8.12
C ASP A 62 25.35 6.04 -7.91
N PRO A 63 26.10 5.47 -8.89
CA PRO A 63 27.55 5.31 -8.79
C PRO A 63 28.30 6.62 -8.53
N LYS A 64 27.74 7.75 -8.97
CA LYS A 64 28.27 9.11 -8.83
C LYS A 64 27.61 9.91 -7.69
N GLY A 65 26.66 9.30 -6.98
CA GLY A 65 25.92 9.94 -5.89
C GLY A 65 26.74 10.15 -4.60
N ILE A 66 26.22 10.97 -3.69
CA ILE A 66 26.94 11.40 -2.48
C ILE A 66 26.74 10.43 -1.30
N VAL A 67 25.53 9.93 -1.09
CA VAL A 67 25.16 9.26 0.18
C VAL A 67 25.69 7.83 0.28
N ILE A 68 25.59 7.04 -0.80
CA ILE A 68 25.98 5.61 -0.83
C ILE A 68 26.37 5.15 -2.24
N PRO A 69 27.35 5.82 -2.88
CA PRO A 69 27.64 5.59 -4.30
C PRO A 69 27.92 4.12 -4.60
N GLY A 70 27.32 3.59 -5.67
CA GLY A 70 27.63 2.27 -6.25
C GLY A 70 27.43 1.07 -5.32
N ARG A 71 26.79 1.26 -4.16
CA ARG A 71 26.34 0.15 -3.31
C ARG A 71 25.03 -0.39 -3.85
N GLY A 72 24.59 -1.56 -3.39
CA GLY A 72 23.33 -2.12 -3.90
C GLY A 72 22.62 -3.09 -2.98
N ASN A 73 21.40 -3.44 -3.35
CA ASN A 73 20.63 -4.52 -2.72
C ASN A 73 20.05 -5.42 -3.80
N VAL A 74 19.88 -6.69 -3.46
CA VAL A 74 19.26 -7.70 -4.31
C VAL A 74 17.82 -7.91 -3.84
N TYR A 75 16.89 -7.94 -4.79
CA TYR A 75 15.48 -8.18 -4.55
C TYR A 75 15.01 -9.38 -5.38
N SER A 76 13.96 -10.06 -4.91
CA SER A 76 13.23 -10.98 -5.79
C SER A 76 12.52 -10.18 -6.88
N LYS A 77 12.33 -10.79 -8.05
CA LYS A 77 11.56 -10.22 -9.16
C LYS A 77 10.19 -9.76 -8.72
N GLU A 78 9.46 -10.60 -7.99
CA GLU A 78 8.14 -10.25 -7.48
C GLU A 78 8.17 -8.95 -6.65
N HIS A 79 9.09 -8.85 -5.70
CA HIS A 79 9.20 -7.66 -4.85
C HIS A 79 9.63 -6.43 -5.65
N PHE A 80 10.56 -6.59 -6.58
CA PHE A 80 11.05 -5.50 -7.42
C PHE A 80 9.94 -4.96 -8.32
N LEU A 81 9.14 -5.82 -8.94
CA LEU A 81 8.00 -5.41 -9.76
C LEU A 81 6.89 -4.74 -8.94
N ARG A 82 6.65 -5.18 -7.69
CA ARG A 82 5.78 -4.44 -6.76
C ARG A 82 6.31 -3.04 -6.45
N MET A 83 7.64 -2.90 -6.29
CA MET A 83 8.27 -1.59 -6.09
C MET A 83 8.12 -0.67 -7.31
N ILE A 84 8.30 -1.18 -8.54
CA ILE A 84 8.06 -0.42 -9.79
C ILE A 84 6.63 0.11 -9.83
N ARG A 85 5.64 -0.78 -9.67
CA ARG A 85 4.21 -0.41 -9.68
C ARG A 85 3.88 0.62 -8.62
N TRP A 86 4.37 0.43 -7.40
CA TRP A 86 4.19 1.38 -6.31
C TRP A 86 4.81 2.75 -6.63
N THR A 87 6.04 2.80 -7.14
CA THR A 87 6.69 4.07 -7.53
C THR A 87 5.93 4.78 -8.64
N GLN A 88 5.44 4.05 -9.63
CA GLN A 88 4.60 4.61 -10.69
C GLN A 88 3.32 5.21 -10.12
N LYS A 89 2.59 4.44 -9.29
CA LYS A 89 1.37 4.90 -8.62
C LYS A 89 1.61 6.18 -7.81
N VAL A 90 2.67 6.23 -7.00
CA VAL A 90 2.99 7.42 -6.19
C VAL A 90 3.26 8.64 -7.06
N ARG A 91 3.97 8.48 -8.18
CA ARG A 91 4.21 9.58 -9.14
C ARG A 91 2.92 10.06 -9.78
N GLU A 92 2.05 9.13 -10.20
CA GLU A 92 0.74 9.45 -10.77
C GLU A 92 -0.17 10.14 -9.74
N ASP A 93 -0.24 9.62 -8.52
CA ASP A 93 -1.03 10.21 -7.44
C ASP A 93 -0.56 11.62 -7.09
N TYR A 94 0.75 11.84 -6.96
CA TYR A 94 1.31 13.16 -6.72
C TYR A 94 0.99 14.14 -7.86
N ALA A 95 1.17 13.73 -9.11
CA ALA A 95 0.88 14.56 -10.29
C ALA A 95 -0.60 14.98 -10.39
N ASN A 96 -1.50 14.22 -9.75
CA ASN A 96 -2.94 14.46 -9.74
C ASN A 96 -3.47 14.97 -8.38
N GLY A 97 -2.61 15.35 -7.44
CA GLY A 97 -3.04 15.87 -6.12
C GLY A 97 -3.71 14.83 -5.22
N ARG A 98 -3.38 13.54 -5.40
CA ARG A 98 -3.88 12.41 -4.58
C ARG A 98 -2.86 11.97 -3.54
N ASP A 99 -2.30 12.92 -2.80
CA ASP A 99 -1.23 12.72 -1.81
C ASP A 99 -1.73 12.33 -0.40
N SER A 100 -3.03 12.18 -0.22
CA SER A 100 -3.64 11.79 1.06
C SER A 100 -4.65 10.65 0.90
N SER A 101 -4.89 9.91 1.99
CA SER A 101 -5.92 8.86 2.05
C SER A 101 -7.30 9.37 1.67
N VAL A 102 -7.63 10.60 2.06
CA VAL A 102 -8.92 11.23 1.79
C VAL A 102 -9.02 11.59 0.30
N SER A 103 -7.98 12.18 -0.29
CA SER A 103 -7.93 12.47 -1.73
C SER A 103 -8.00 11.17 -2.57
N HIS A 104 -7.33 10.11 -2.13
CA HIS A 104 -7.35 8.80 -2.78
C HIS A 104 -8.74 8.15 -2.67
N TRP A 105 -9.36 8.13 -1.48
CA TRP A 105 -10.73 7.65 -1.31
C TRP A 105 -11.71 8.48 -2.13
N MET A 106 -11.57 9.80 -2.16
CA MET A 106 -12.38 10.62 -3.04
C MET A 106 -12.23 10.13 -4.48
N TYR A 107 -11.03 9.95 -4.99
CA TYR A 107 -10.87 9.48 -6.37
C TYR A 107 -11.55 8.11 -6.67
N TYR A 108 -11.34 7.11 -5.82
CA TYR A 108 -11.82 5.73 -6.06
C TYR A 108 -13.25 5.46 -5.59
N SER A 109 -13.77 6.21 -4.62
CA SER A 109 -15.08 5.96 -4.03
C SER A 109 -16.20 6.31 -5.00
N LYS A 110 -17.04 5.32 -5.29
CA LYS A 110 -18.23 5.44 -6.13
C LYS A 110 -19.40 6.03 -5.35
N HIS A 111 -19.50 5.71 -4.06
CA HIS A 111 -20.60 6.11 -3.21
C HIS A 111 -20.31 7.35 -2.35
N ARG A 112 -19.04 7.75 -2.20
CA ARG A 112 -18.64 8.91 -1.39
C ARG A 112 -19.29 8.85 0.00
N VAL A 113 -19.80 9.97 0.50
CA VAL A 113 -20.51 10.04 1.79
C VAL A 113 -21.75 9.14 1.86
N GLN A 114 -22.33 8.72 0.73
CA GLN A 114 -23.46 7.78 0.71
C GLN A 114 -23.04 6.34 1.04
N LEU A 115 -21.73 6.04 1.12
CA LEU A 115 -21.20 4.75 1.54
C LEU A 115 -21.83 4.29 2.86
N VAL A 116 -22.00 5.20 3.83
CA VAL A 116 -22.55 4.86 5.16
C VAL A 116 -23.99 4.34 5.10
N ASN A 117 -24.73 4.70 4.05
CA ASN A 117 -26.10 4.23 3.84
C ASN A 117 -26.14 2.88 3.09
N LYS A 118 -25.00 2.43 2.57
CA LYS A 118 -24.86 1.25 1.70
C LYS A 118 -24.00 0.15 2.30
N ILE A 119 -23.65 0.24 3.59
CA ILE A 119 -22.73 -0.68 4.25
C ILE A 119 -23.12 -2.15 4.03
N CYS A 120 -24.39 -2.51 4.24
CA CYS A 120 -24.86 -3.88 4.05
C CYS A 120 -24.75 -4.32 2.58
N GLU A 121 -25.20 -3.48 1.64
CA GLU A 121 -25.11 -3.74 0.19
C GLU A 121 -23.66 -3.97 -0.26
N LEU A 122 -22.75 -3.13 0.24
CA LEU A 122 -21.32 -3.17 -0.08
C LEU A 122 -20.63 -4.43 0.48
N ILE A 123 -21.03 -4.88 1.68
CA ILE A 123 -20.51 -6.12 2.24
C ILE A 123 -21.03 -7.33 1.47
N ASP A 124 -22.31 -7.34 1.09
CA ASP A 124 -22.87 -8.42 0.26
C ASP A 124 -22.21 -8.48 -1.12
N GLU A 125 -21.90 -7.33 -1.71
CA GLU A 125 -21.13 -7.25 -2.96
C GLU A 125 -19.69 -7.74 -2.77
N LEU A 126 -19.03 -7.41 -1.65
CA LEU A 126 -17.68 -7.89 -1.34
C LEU A 126 -17.62 -9.42 -1.31
N VAL A 127 -18.59 -10.04 -0.64
CA VAL A 127 -18.76 -11.49 -0.55
C VAL A 127 -18.88 -12.12 -1.93
N ARG A 128 -19.71 -11.53 -2.81
CA ARG A 128 -19.90 -12.03 -4.19
C ARG A 128 -18.65 -11.86 -5.05
N CYS A 129 -18.03 -10.69 -5.05
CA CYS A 129 -16.89 -10.40 -5.92
C CYS A 129 -15.64 -11.21 -5.55
N LEU A 130 -15.43 -11.48 -4.26
CA LEU A 130 -14.26 -12.23 -3.79
C LEU A 130 -14.52 -13.74 -3.61
N ASP A 131 -15.71 -14.21 -3.99
CA ASP A 131 -16.15 -15.60 -3.82
C ASP A 131 -15.88 -16.10 -2.39
N ILE A 132 -16.43 -15.37 -1.42
CA ILE A 132 -16.35 -15.68 0.01
C ILE A 132 -17.72 -16.19 0.45
N SER A 133 -17.77 -17.19 1.33
CA SER A 133 -19.07 -17.58 1.91
C SER A 133 -19.54 -16.51 2.90
N PRO A 134 -20.83 -16.11 2.91
CA PRO A 134 -21.31 -15.01 3.77
C PRO A 134 -20.99 -15.17 5.26
N ASN A 135 -20.92 -16.42 5.75
CA ASN A 135 -20.59 -16.74 7.14
C ASN A 135 -19.11 -16.61 7.50
N GLN A 136 -18.22 -16.41 6.53
CA GLN A 136 -16.79 -16.24 6.77
C GLN A 136 -16.39 -14.77 6.99
N LEU A 137 -17.22 -13.83 6.54
CA LEU A 137 -17.08 -12.40 6.84
C LEU A 137 -17.89 -12.04 8.10
N ASP A 138 -17.41 -12.50 9.25
CA ASP A 138 -18.07 -12.41 10.56
C ASP A 138 -17.68 -11.17 11.39
N PHE A 139 -17.03 -10.20 10.76
CA PHE A 139 -16.49 -8.99 11.39
C PHE A 139 -15.39 -9.24 12.45
N SER A 140 -14.78 -10.43 12.47
CA SER A 140 -13.63 -10.72 13.33
C SER A 140 -12.30 -10.31 12.68
N TYR A 141 -11.23 -10.23 13.47
CA TYR A 141 -9.88 -10.09 12.91
C TYR A 141 -9.46 -11.26 12.00
N LYS A 142 -9.99 -12.46 12.23
CA LYS A 142 -9.72 -13.61 11.37
C LYS A 142 -10.34 -13.42 9.98
N SER A 143 -11.52 -12.81 9.91
CA SER A 143 -12.14 -12.49 8.63
C SER A 143 -11.35 -11.43 7.83
N LEU A 144 -10.61 -10.53 8.50
CA LEU A 144 -9.70 -9.59 7.84
C LEU A 144 -8.48 -10.30 7.21
N ASP A 145 -7.97 -11.36 7.84
CA ASP A 145 -6.90 -12.18 7.25
C ASP A 145 -7.38 -12.87 5.96
N LEU A 146 -8.60 -13.43 5.98
CA LEU A 146 -9.24 -14.02 4.79
C LEU A 146 -9.45 -12.97 3.69
N LEU A 147 -10.00 -11.81 4.05
CA LEU A 147 -10.26 -10.72 3.12
C LEU A 147 -8.98 -10.22 2.47
N SER A 148 -7.89 -10.09 3.25
CA SER A 148 -6.58 -9.67 2.74
C SER A 148 -6.04 -10.65 1.68
N SER A 149 -6.13 -11.96 1.94
CA SER A 149 -5.72 -13.00 0.98
C SER A 149 -6.56 -12.95 -0.30
N LYS A 150 -7.89 -12.90 -0.15
CA LYS A 150 -8.81 -12.90 -1.29
C LYS A 150 -8.69 -11.64 -2.15
N ALA A 151 -8.42 -10.49 -1.53
CA ALA A 151 -8.18 -9.24 -2.26
C ALA A 151 -6.87 -9.28 -3.05
N GLU A 152 -5.79 -9.88 -2.52
CA GLU A 152 -4.54 -10.07 -3.29
C GLU A 152 -4.77 -11.00 -4.50
N ASP A 153 -5.54 -12.08 -4.33
CA ASP A 153 -5.90 -13.00 -5.42
C ASP A 153 -6.78 -12.34 -6.50
N TYR A 154 -7.53 -11.29 -6.13
CA TYR A 154 -8.41 -10.52 -7.03
C TYR A 154 -7.68 -9.45 -7.87
N GLU A 155 -6.37 -9.29 -7.69
CA GLU A 155 -5.52 -8.23 -8.26
C GLU A 155 -5.79 -6.84 -7.65
N LEU A 156 -4.71 -6.22 -7.18
CA LEU A 156 -4.76 -4.97 -6.43
C LEU A 156 -5.41 -3.82 -7.20
N GLU A 157 -5.12 -3.71 -8.49
CA GLU A 157 -5.63 -2.66 -9.36
C GLU A 157 -7.15 -2.79 -9.53
N LYS A 158 -7.68 -4.02 -9.61
CA LYS A 158 -9.12 -4.28 -9.62
C LYS A 158 -9.75 -4.00 -8.27
N VAL A 159 -9.10 -4.39 -7.17
CA VAL A 159 -9.58 -4.08 -5.82
C VAL A 159 -9.72 -2.56 -5.63
N GLN A 160 -8.75 -1.76 -6.09
CA GLN A 160 -8.81 -0.30 -6.02
C GLN A 160 -9.97 0.27 -6.84
N ALA A 161 -10.17 -0.20 -8.08
CA ALA A 161 -11.20 0.34 -8.97
C ALA A 161 -12.63 -0.13 -8.62
N GLU A 162 -12.76 -1.36 -8.10
CA GLU A 162 -14.05 -2.02 -7.97
C GLU A 162 -14.51 -2.14 -6.53
N LEU A 163 -13.59 -2.41 -5.59
CA LEU A 163 -13.91 -2.86 -4.23
C LEU A 163 -13.47 -1.86 -3.14
N TYR A 164 -13.03 -0.65 -3.49
CA TYR A 164 -12.54 0.32 -2.51
C TYR A 164 -13.60 0.63 -1.43
N ASP A 165 -14.82 0.96 -1.85
CA ASP A 165 -15.92 1.26 -0.92
C ASP A 165 -16.30 0.04 -0.09
N ASN A 166 -16.25 -1.15 -0.69
CA ASN A 166 -16.56 -2.43 -0.05
C ASN A 166 -15.55 -2.74 1.07
N LEU A 167 -14.26 -2.54 0.81
CA LEU A 167 -13.21 -2.66 1.83
C LEU A 167 -13.38 -1.63 2.94
N VAL A 168 -13.64 -0.37 2.60
CA VAL A 168 -13.87 0.69 3.61
C VAL A 168 -15.06 0.35 4.51
N ALA A 169 -16.16 -0.12 3.92
CA ALA A 169 -17.35 -0.54 4.66
C ALA A 169 -17.05 -1.70 5.61
N TYR A 170 -16.40 -2.77 5.12
CA TYR A 170 -16.10 -3.94 5.94
C TYR A 170 -15.11 -3.64 7.07
N VAL A 171 -14.00 -2.97 6.75
CA VAL A 171 -13.00 -2.53 7.73
C VAL A 171 -13.63 -1.63 8.79
N GLY A 172 -14.48 -0.69 8.36
CA GLY A 172 -15.18 0.19 9.28
C GLY A 172 -16.17 -0.54 10.17
N GLU A 173 -16.88 -1.57 9.69
CA GLU A 173 -17.75 -2.39 10.53
C GLU A 173 -16.98 -3.21 11.57
N VAL A 174 -15.81 -3.76 11.22
CA VAL A 174 -14.93 -4.44 12.19
C VAL A 174 -14.52 -3.46 13.30
N ILE A 175 -14.05 -2.27 12.92
CA ILE A 175 -13.65 -1.24 13.87
C ILE A 175 -14.83 -0.81 14.74
N ARG A 176 -15.97 -0.46 14.13
CA ARG A 176 -17.18 0.02 14.79
C ARG A 176 -17.62 -0.93 15.89
N ARG A 177 -17.68 -2.23 15.59
CA ARG A 177 -18.05 -3.27 16.57
C ARG A 177 -17.02 -3.43 17.66
N ARG A 178 -15.73 -3.30 17.33
CA ARG A 178 -14.63 -3.47 18.29
C ARG A 178 -14.57 -2.36 19.33
N VAL A 179 -14.86 -1.12 18.94
CA VAL A 179 -14.76 0.06 19.82
C VAL A 179 -16.12 0.60 20.25
N GLU A 180 -17.21 -0.09 19.93
CA GLU A 180 -18.59 0.35 20.18
C GLU A 180 -18.87 1.76 19.61
N GLY A 181 -18.30 2.03 18.43
CA GLY A 181 -18.39 3.32 17.75
C GLY A 181 -19.61 3.46 16.84
N HIS A 182 -19.69 4.59 16.17
CA HIS A 182 -20.76 4.93 15.23
C HIS A 182 -20.17 5.57 13.97
N TRP A 183 -20.77 5.29 12.81
CA TRP A 183 -20.41 5.96 11.57
C TRP A 183 -20.80 7.43 11.62
N VAL A 184 -19.87 8.31 11.25
CA VAL A 184 -20.09 9.75 11.14
C VAL A 184 -19.42 10.24 9.86
N ILE A 185 -20.02 11.22 9.19
CA ILE A 185 -19.37 11.96 8.10
C ILE A 185 -18.63 13.14 8.72
N ARG A 186 -17.30 13.09 8.66
CA ARG A 186 -16.47 14.21 9.07
C ARG A 186 -16.41 15.24 7.96
N LYS A 187 -16.47 16.53 8.34
CA LYS A 187 -16.43 17.67 7.43
C LYS A 187 -15.35 18.64 7.91
N ASP A 188 -14.12 18.46 7.44
CA ASP A 188 -13.02 19.35 7.86
C ASP A 188 -13.09 20.70 7.16
N TYR A 189 -13.51 20.72 5.89
CA TYR A 189 -13.78 21.92 5.09
C TYR A 189 -14.71 21.58 3.91
N PRO A 190 -15.34 22.57 3.24
CA PRO A 190 -16.24 22.31 2.11
C PRO A 190 -15.59 21.45 1.02
N GLY A 191 -16.26 20.37 0.63
CA GLY A 191 -15.74 19.42 -0.36
C GLY A 191 -14.83 18.32 0.21
N CYS A 192 -14.49 18.36 1.51
CA CYS A 192 -13.72 17.33 2.19
C CYS A 192 -14.57 16.61 3.23
N GLU A 193 -15.48 15.78 2.71
CA GLU A 193 -16.41 14.99 3.50
C GLU A 193 -16.07 13.50 3.38
N TYR A 194 -15.78 12.83 4.49
CA TYR A 194 -15.34 11.43 4.46
C TYR A 194 -15.85 10.65 5.68
N PRO A 195 -16.07 9.33 5.54
CA PRO A 195 -16.63 8.52 6.60
C PRO A 195 -15.57 8.15 7.65
N ILE A 196 -15.96 8.26 8.92
CA ILE A 196 -15.15 7.92 10.08
C ILE A 196 -15.96 7.06 11.05
N ILE A 197 -15.27 6.35 11.94
CA ILE A 197 -15.87 5.76 13.14
C ILE A 197 -15.61 6.71 14.31
N SER A 198 -16.67 7.30 14.85
CA SER A 198 -16.61 8.10 16.06
C SER A 198 -16.87 7.24 17.29
N VAL A 199 -16.02 7.41 18.31
CA VAL A 199 -16.14 6.74 19.62
C VAL A 199 -15.71 7.71 20.70
N ASN A 200 -16.62 8.02 21.63
CA ASN A 200 -16.41 9.00 22.69
C ASN A 200 -15.80 10.32 22.17
N LYS A 201 -14.56 10.64 22.56
CA LYS A 201 -13.83 11.87 22.20
C LYS A 201 -12.87 11.70 21.03
N GLY A 202 -12.82 10.56 20.36
CA GLY A 202 -11.92 10.36 19.24
C GLY A 202 -12.55 9.67 18.04
N VAL A 203 -11.71 9.50 17.03
CA VAL A 203 -12.13 9.08 15.69
C VAL A 203 -11.12 8.09 15.14
N LEU A 204 -11.62 7.09 14.43
CA LEU A 204 -10.82 6.13 13.66
C LEU A 204 -11.21 6.26 12.18
N MET A 205 -10.24 6.06 11.29
CA MET A 205 -10.42 6.33 9.86
C MET A 205 -10.24 5.04 9.04
N PRO A 206 -11.32 4.30 8.73
CA PRO A 206 -11.24 3.10 7.87
C PRO A 206 -10.59 3.39 6.51
N VAL A 207 -10.80 4.60 5.98
CA VAL A 207 -10.19 5.09 4.74
C VAL A 207 -8.66 5.08 4.81
N ASN A 208 -8.04 5.40 5.95
CA ASN A 208 -6.58 5.38 6.11
C ASN A 208 -6.03 3.96 5.99
N ILE A 209 -6.70 3.01 6.63
CA ILE A 209 -6.30 1.59 6.63
C ILE A 209 -6.38 1.04 5.21
N VAL A 210 -7.52 1.23 4.54
CA VAL A 210 -7.69 0.74 3.16
C VAL A 210 -6.70 1.39 2.21
N TRP A 211 -6.44 2.70 2.33
CA TRP A 211 -5.44 3.37 1.50
C TRP A 211 -4.02 2.81 1.69
N GLN A 212 -3.59 2.60 2.94
CA GLN A 212 -2.28 2.04 3.27
C GLN A 212 -2.12 0.63 2.71
N GLU A 213 -3.15 -0.20 2.88
CA GLU A 213 -3.12 -1.59 2.46
C GLU A 213 -3.29 -1.76 0.95
N LEU A 214 -3.81 -0.76 0.26
CA LEU A 214 -3.85 -0.71 -1.19
C LEU A 214 -2.60 -0.09 -1.82
N ASP A 215 -1.50 0.11 -1.08
CA ASP A 215 -0.25 0.61 -1.65
C ASP A 215 0.42 -0.42 -2.60
N GLY A 216 0.24 -1.72 -2.36
CA GLY A 216 0.78 -2.81 -3.17
C GLY A 216 2.27 -3.11 -2.98
N LEU A 217 2.96 -2.35 -2.12
CA LEU A 217 4.39 -2.52 -1.84
C LEU A 217 4.66 -3.69 -0.89
N LYS A 218 3.64 -4.12 -0.15
CA LYS A 218 3.62 -5.32 0.69
C LYS A 218 2.35 -6.11 0.39
N LEU A 219 2.34 -7.37 0.83
CA LEU A 219 1.10 -8.13 0.90
C LEU A 219 0.16 -7.45 1.88
N MET A 220 -1.11 -7.37 1.47
CA MET A 220 -2.21 -6.87 2.26
C MET A 220 -2.32 -7.61 3.61
N ASN A 221 -2.54 -6.84 4.67
CA ASN A 221 -2.71 -7.25 6.05
C ASN A 221 -3.64 -6.26 6.78
N LEU A 222 -4.92 -6.30 6.38
CA LEU A 222 -5.96 -5.48 6.99
C LEU A 222 -6.09 -5.71 8.50
N ARG A 223 -5.85 -6.94 8.96
CA ARG A 223 -5.89 -7.28 10.39
C ARG A 223 -4.87 -6.45 11.18
N LYS A 224 -3.63 -6.39 10.72
CA LYS A 224 -2.56 -5.65 11.38
C LYS A 224 -2.90 -4.15 11.43
N GLU A 225 -3.26 -3.55 10.31
CA GLU A 225 -3.53 -2.10 10.29
C GLU A 225 -4.78 -1.71 11.08
N VAL A 226 -5.83 -2.55 11.07
CA VAL A 226 -6.99 -2.37 11.97
C VAL A 226 -6.56 -2.45 13.43
N ALA A 227 -5.76 -3.46 13.80
CA ALA A 227 -5.29 -3.60 15.18
C ALA A 227 -4.40 -2.42 15.60
N ASP A 228 -3.50 -1.96 14.72
CA ASP A 228 -2.62 -0.81 14.95
C ASP A 228 -3.44 0.48 15.13
N GLU A 229 -4.47 0.72 14.31
CA GLU A 229 -5.36 1.88 14.43
C GLU A 229 -6.15 1.85 15.76
N VAL A 230 -6.75 0.70 16.10
CA VAL A 230 -7.49 0.52 17.37
C VAL A 230 -6.56 0.70 18.57
N GLN A 231 -5.35 0.15 18.52
CA GLN A 231 -4.36 0.30 19.59
C GLN A 231 -3.91 1.75 19.76
N ARG A 232 -3.63 2.46 18.66
CA ARG A 232 -3.28 3.89 18.70
C ARG A 232 -4.39 4.72 19.33
N PHE A 233 -5.65 4.36 19.08
CA PHE A 233 -6.79 5.00 19.72
C PHE A 233 -6.83 4.70 21.23
N SER A 234 -6.71 3.43 21.64
CA SER A 234 -6.71 3.03 23.06
C SER A 234 -5.56 3.59 23.90
N LEU A 235 -4.47 4.05 23.29
CA LEU A 235 -3.37 4.69 24.01
C LEU A 235 -3.58 6.20 24.21
N ARG A 236 -4.57 6.81 23.53
CA ARG A 236 -4.85 8.24 23.57
C ARG A 236 -5.97 8.62 24.55
N TYR A 237 -6.68 7.65 25.11
CA TYR A 237 -7.82 7.81 26.00
C TYR A 237 -7.82 6.71 27.07
#